data_AF-A0A544Y731-F1
#
_entry.id   AF-A0A544Y731-F1
#
_cell.length_a   1.000
_cell.length_b   1.000
_cell.length_c   1.000
_cell.angle_alpha   90.00
_cell.angle_beta   90.00
_cell.angle_gamma   90.00
#
_symmetry.space_group_name_H-M   'P 1'
#
loop_
_entity.id
_entity.type
_entity.pdbx_description
1 polymer ?
#
loop_
_entity_poly.entity_id
_entity_poly.type
_entity_poly.pdbx_seq_one_letter_code
_entity_poly.pdbx_strand_id
1 'polypeptide(L)'
;MTGVRLTAEWLSGAHPYLTFQWPLATEPPTPEELAEHRNDPEVRLRDAVEAAPESRQFAALAHLAELLADRFRLGGFPVVRNVLADLASGRRAGAQRVGELAERLVAPLAQEVFHDDEEDGEENSADDLSFEQDPAWQRMQAGIALQIAARGPKGAALTALDIPMVFDAYHHAGLALGDDWPAARETLRQILSATVA
;
A
#
# COMPACT_ATOMS: atom_id res chain seq x y z
N MET A 1 -3.67 0.75 12.95
CA MET A 1 -2.63 0.19 12.06
C MET A 1 -1.35 1.01 12.28
N THR A 2 -0.18 0.38 12.46
CA THR A 2 1.08 1.05 12.85
C THR A 2 1.80 1.74 11.70
N GLY A 3 1.35 1.53 10.46
CA GLY A 3 1.93 2.12 9.25
C GLY A 3 3.15 1.38 8.71
N VAL A 4 3.30 0.10 9.04
CA VAL A 4 4.50 -0.68 8.75
C VAL A 4 4.14 -1.90 7.91
N ARG A 5 4.94 -2.18 6.87
CA ARG A 5 4.69 -3.28 5.92
C ARG A 5 5.04 -4.63 6.56
N LEU A 6 4.03 -5.44 6.88
CA LEU A 6 4.22 -6.81 7.37
C LEU A 6 4.60 -7.76 6.22
N THR A 7 5.86 -7.81 5.81
CA THR A 7 6.39 -8.82 4.86
C THR A 7 7.09 -9.95 5.59
N ALA A 8 7.39 -11.07 4.90
CA ALA A 8 8.26 -12.12 5.48
C ALA A 8 9.63 -11.58 5.92
N GLU A 9 10.23 -10.68 5.12
CA GLU A 9 11.48 -9.97 5.46
C GLU A 9 11.32 -9.14 6.74
N TRP A 10 10.22 -8.39 6.85
CA TRP A 10 9.91 -7.64 8.07
C TRP A 10 9.68 -8.59 9.25
N LEU A 11 8.91 -9.66 9.11
CA LEU A 11 8.72 -10.62 10.21
C LEU A 11 10.03 -11.30 10.68
N SER A 12 11.05 -11.35 9.82
CA SER A 12 12.37 -11.89 10.16
C SER A 12 13.29 -10.90 10.88
N GLY A 13 12.94 -9.60 10.90
CA GLY A 13 13.70 -8.52 11.53
C GLY A 13 13.22 -8.17 12.94
N ALA A 14 14.10 -7.54 13.73
CA ALA A 14 13.71 -6.96 15.01
C ALA A 14 12.94 -5.64 14.77
N HIS A 15 11.65 -5.57 15.12
CA HIS A 15 10.82 -4.39 14.89
C HIS A 15 10.24 -3.78 16.17
N PRO A 16 10.45 -2.48 16.42
CA PRO A 16 10.03 -1.82 17.66
C PRO A 16 8.52 -1.57 17.77
N TYR A 17 7.75 -1.80 16.70
CA TYR A 17 6.29 -1.65 16.69
C TYR A 17 5.54 -2.89 17.20
N LEU A 18 6.22 -4.02 17.28
CA LEU A 18 5.78 -5.21 17.98
C LEU A 18 6.69 -5.37 19.19
N THR A 19 6.21 -4.96 20.37
CA THR A 19 6.84 -5.26 21.66
C THR A 19 6.70 -6.73 22.04
N PHE A 20 6.63 -7.64 21.06
CA PHE A 20 6.61 -9.08 21.25
C PHE A 20 7.77 -9.68 20.46
N GLN A 21 9.01 -9.41 20.87
CA GLN A 21 10.03 -10.43 20.68
C GLN A 21 9.61 -11.63 21.55
N TRP A 22 9.76 -12.86 21.10
CA TRP A 22 9.64 -14.00 22.01
C TRP A 22 11.05 -14.55 22.28
N PRO A 23 11.50 -14.61 23.55
CA PRO A 23 10.79 -14.15 24.74
C PRO A 23 10.64 -12.62 24.77
N LEU A 24 9.54 -12.16 25.38
CA LEU A 24 9.17 -10.75 25.54
C LEU A 24 10.33 -9.93 26.11
N ALA A 25 10.87 -9.02 25.30
CA ALA A 25 11.91 -8.10 25.73
C ALA A 25 11.40 -7.27 26.93
N THR A 26 12.13 -7.31 28.05
CA THR A 26 11.72 -6.71 29.32
C THR A 26 12.23 -5.28 29.52
N GLU A 27 13.04 -4.77 28.60
CA GLU A 27 13.67 -3.44 28.70
C GLU A 27 13.25 -2.55 27.53
N PRO A 28 12.97 -1.25 27.78
CA PRO A 28 12.63 -0.30 26.72
C PRO A 28 13.84 -0.06 25.80
N PRO A 29 13.61 0.25 24.50
CA PRO A 29 14.69 0.52 23.57
C PRO A 29 15.54 1.71 24.00
N THR A 30 16.84 1.59 23.77
CA THR A 30 17.84 2.60 24.07
C THR A 30 17.67 3.85 23.18
N PRO A 31 18.22 5.01 23.60
CA PRO A 31 18.20 6.22 22.78
C PRO A 31 18.86 6.06 21.40
N GLU A 32 19.85 5.18 21.29
CA GLU A 32 20.56 4.87 20.04
C GLU A 32 19.69 4.04 19.09
N GLU A 33 19.01 3.02 19.60
CA GLU A 33 18.01 2.24 18.84
C GLU A 33 16.84 3.12 18.37
N LEU A 34 16.42 4.08 19.19
CA LEU A 34 15.41 5.08 18.82
C LEU A 34 15.92 6.05 17.74
N ALA A 35 17.23 6.35 17.71
CA ALA A 35 17.82 7.23 16.70
C ALA A 35 17.97 6.51 15.35
N GLU A 36 18.38 5.25 15.36
CA GLU A 36 18.39 4.39 14.16
C GLU A 36 16.99 4.23 13.59
N HIS A 37 15.98 4.11 14.45
CA HIS A 37 14.59 4.02 14.05
C HIS A 37 14.08 5.25 13.28
N ARG A 38 14.54 6.48 13.61
CA ARG A 38 14.18 7.68 12.84
C ARG A 38 14.72 7.67 11.41
N ASN A 39 15.73 6.85 11.13
CA ASN A 39 16.27 6.68 9.79
C ASN A 39 15.55 5.59 8.99
N ASP A 40 14.61 4.86 9.61
CA ASP A 40 13.76 3.88 8.92
C ASP A 40 12.99 4.58 7.78
N PRO A 41 13.10 4.12 6.53
CA PRO A 41 12.40 4.72 5.41
C PRO A 41 10.86 4.74 5.55
N GLU A 42 10.25 3.77 6.24
CA GLU A 42 8.82 3.73 6.51
C GLU A 42 8.42 4.81 7.53
N VAL A 43 9.25 5.03 8.56
CA VAL A 43 9.10 6.16 9.50
C VAL A 43 9.17 7.48 8.76
N ARG A 44 10.16 7.64 7.89
CA ARG A 44 10.34 8.88 7.11
C ARG A 44 9.20 9.14 6.14
N LEU A 45 8.63 8.09 5.52
CA LEU A 45 7.43 8.22 4.70
C LEU A 45 6.24 8.67 5.55
N ARG A 46 6.09 8.07 6.74
CA ARG A 46 5.02 8.42 7.67
C ARG A 46 5.08 9.87 8.11
N ASP A 47 6.25 10.32 8.58
CA ASP A 47 6.45 11.71 8.97
C ASP A 47 6.16 12.67 7.80
N ALA A 48 6.52 12.28 6.57
CA ALA A 48 6.22 13.07 5.39
C ALA A 48 4.71 13.13 5.07
N VAL A 49 3.95 12.04 5.25
CA VAL A 49 2.48 12.04 5.10
C VAL A 49 1.85 12.97 6.13
N GLU A 50 2.26 12.83 7.40
CA GLU A 50 1.70 13.62 8.51
C GLU A 50 2.00 15.12 8.36
N ALA A 51 3.17 15.49 7.81
CA ALA A 51 3.56 16.89 7.62
C ALA A 51 3.07 17.52 6.30
N ALA A 52 2.68 16.72 5.31
CA ALA A 52 2.31 17.22 3.99
C ALA A 52 0.93 17.89 3.96
N PRO A 53 0.75 18.98 3.19
CA PRO A 53 -0.58 19.53 2.92
C PRO A 53 -1.42 18.55 2.09
N GLU A 54 -2.74 18.67 2.22
CA GLU A 54 -3.75 17.83 1.53
C GLU A 54 -3.45 17.66 0.03
N SER A 55 -3.11 18.74 -0.68
CA SER A 55 -2.82 18.70 -2.12
C SER A 55 -1.66 17.77 -2.47
N ARG A 56 -0.63 17.67 -1.62
CA ARG A 56 0.50 16.76 -1.84
C ARG A 56 0.18 15.32 -1.45
N GLN A 57 -0.64 15.13 -0.42
CA GLN A 57 -1.12 13.80 -0.07
C GLN A 57 -1.95 13.21 -1.22
N PHE A 58 -2.82 14.01 -1.85
CA PHE A 58 -3.54 13.60 -3.06
C PHE A 58 -2.61 13.41 -4.26
N ALA A 59 -1.61 14.26 -4.46
CA ALA A 59 -0.63 14.06 -5.52
C ALA A 59 0.14 12.74 -5.36
N ALA A 60 0.52 12.39 -4.12
CA ALA A 60 1.19 11.12 -3.82
C ALA A 60 0.26 9.92 -4.05
N LEU A 61 -1.00 9.99 -3.61
CA LEU A 61 -2.00 8.94 -3.86
C LEU A 61 -2.33 8.78 -5.34
N ALA A 62 -2.47 9.89 -6.08
CA ALA A 62 -2.70 9.87 -7.52
C ALA A 62 -1.52 9.23 -8.25
N HIS A 63 -0.29 9.62 -7.91
CA HIS A 63 0.92 9.04 -8.46
C HIS A 63 1.01 7.53 -8.18
N LEU A 64 0.75 7.11 -6.94
CA LEU A 64 0.73 5.68 -6.60
C LEU A 64 -0.34 4.92 -7.40
N ALA A 65 -1.54 5.49 -7.51
CA ALA A 65 -2.64 4.87 -8.22
C ALA A 65 -2.34 4.72 -9.72
N GLU A 66 -1.74 5.73 -10.34
CA GLU A 66 -1.29 5.68 -11.74
C GLU A 66 -0.21 4.60 -11.93
N LEU A 67 0.80 4.58 -11.07
CA LEU A 67 1.86 3.57 -11.09
C LEU A 67 1.29 2.15 -11.03
N LEU A 68 0.39 1.88 -10.09
CA LEU A 68 -0.24 0.57 -9.95
C LEU A 68 -1.14 0.24 -11.15
N ALA A 69 -1.93 1.20 -11.64
CA ALA A 69 -2.83 0.99 -12.75
C ALA A 69 -2.09 0.64 -14.05
N ASP A 70 -0.94 1.27 -14.29
CA ASP A 70 -0.10 1.01 -15.47
C ASP A 70 0.67 -0.29 -15.31
N ARG A 71 1.41 -0.46 -14.19
CA ARG A 71 2.27 -1.62 -13.94
C ARG A 71 1.49 -2.93 -13.98
N PHE A 72 0.29 -2.96 -13.40
CA PHE A 72 -0.55 -4.14 -13.31
C PHE A 72 -1.69 -4.15 -14.34
N ARG A 73 -1.68 -3.24 -15.33
CA ARG A 73 -2.70 -3.16 -16.39
C ARG A 73 -4.14 -3.10 -15.83
N LEU A 74 -4.35 -2.38 -14.73
CA LEU A 74 -5.66 -2.18 -14.11
C LEU A 74 -6.46 -1.05 -14.78
N GLY A 75 -5.83 -0.24 -15.64
CA GLY A 75 -6.50 0.80 -16.43
C GLY A 75 -7.58 0.29 -17.39
N GLY A 76 -7.61 -1.02 -17.67
CA GLY A 76 -8.69 -1.67 -18.43
C GLY A 76 -10.05 -1.65 -17.72
N PHE A 77 -10.07 -1.48 -16.39
CA PHE A 77 -11.29 -1.39 -15.60
C PHE A 77 -11.85 0.05 -15.63
N PRO A 78 -13.09 0.27 -16.10
CA PRO A 78 -13.67 1.62 -16.19
C PRO A 78 -13.69 2.37 -14.85
N VAL A 79 -13.91 1.66 -13.74
CA VAL A 79 -13.92 2.22 -12.39
C VAL A 79 -12.55 2.77 -11.97
N VAL A 80 -11.45 2.17 -12.43
CA VAL A 80 -10.09 2.63 -12.13
C VAL A 80 -9.83 3.99 -12.76
N ARG A 81 -10.21 4.20 -14.03
CA ARG A 81 -10.06 5.50 -14.70
C ARG A 81 -10.81 6.63 -13.97
N ASN A 82 -12.00 6.33 -13.47
CA ASN A 82 -12.81 7.28 -12.70
C ASN A 82 -12.12 7.67 -11.38
N VAL A 83 -11.54 6.69 -10.68
CA VAL A 83 -10.80 6.88 -9.43
C VAL A 83 -9.53 7.69 -9.64
N LEU A 84 -8.76 7.39 -10.70
CA LEU A 84 -7.59 8.18 -11.08
C LEU A 84 -7.94 9.65 -11.31
N ALA A 85 -9.03 9.92 -12.06
CA ALA A 85 -9.50 11.28 -12.30
C ALA A 85 -9.92 12.01 -11.01
N ASP A 86 -10.54 11.30 -10.06
CA ASP A 86 -10.89 11.88 -8.76
C ASP A 86 -9.64 12.21 -7.94
N LEU A 87 -8.70 11.27 -7.80
CA LEU A 87 -7.46 11.48 -7.04
C LEU A 87 -6.63 12.62 -7.62
N ALA A 88 -6.45 12.65 -8.94
CA ALA A 88 -5.74 13.73 -9.64
C ALA A 88 -6.39 15.11 -9.44
N SER A 89 -7.70 15.14 -9.21
CA SER A 89 -8.45 16.36 -8.92
C SER A 89 -8.51 16.73 -7.43
N GLY A 90 -7.77 16.02 -6.58
CA GLY A 90 -7.76 16.23 -5.13
C GLY A 90 -9.04 15.76 -4.44
N ARG A 91 -9.70 14.72 -4.96
CA ARG A 91 -10.95 14.20 -4.40
C ARG A 91 -10.89 12.71 -4.14
N ARG A 92 -11.56 12.29 -3.07
CA ARG A 92 -11.89 10.87 -2.83
C ARG A 92 -13.02 10.40 -3.73
N ALA A 93 -13.02 9.11 -4.04
CA ALA A 93 -13.98 8.48 -4.95
C ALA A 93 -15.38 8.26 -4.30
N GLY A 94 -15.44 8.19 -2.96
CA GLY A 94 -16.68 7.97 -2.22
C GLY A 94 -17.11 6.49 -2.15
N ALA A 95 -18.03 6.19 -1.22
CA ALA A 95 -18.44 4.81 -0.90
C ALA A 95 -18.95 4.01 -2.11
N GLN A 96 -19.68 4.65 -3.03
CA GLN A 96 -20.16 3.99 -4.24
C GLN A 96 -19.00 3.46 -5.10
N ARG A 97 -18.01 4.31 -5.40
CA ARG A 97 -16.87 3.91 -6.24
C ARG A 97 -15.98 2.88 -5.54
N VAL A 98 -15.87 2.93 -4.21
CA VAL A 98 -15.17 1.91 -3.43
C VAL A 98 -15.88 0.55 -3.52
N GLY A 99 -17.21 0.54 -3.49
CA GLY A 99 -18.01 -0.67 -3.73
C GLY A 99 -17.81 -1.21 -5.15
N GLU A 100 -17.85 -0.33 -6.16
CA GLU A 100 -17.57 -0.72 -7.55
C GLU A 100 -16.15 -1.27 -7.73
N LEU A 101 -15.13 -0.72 -7.04
CA LEU A 101 -13.77 -1.29 -7.03
C LEU A 101 -13.76 -2.67 -6.36
N ALA A 102 -14.48 -2.86 -5.27
CA ALA A 102 -14.56 -4.16 -4.60
C ALA A 102 -15.11 -5.23 -5.55
N GLU A 103 -16.25 -4.96 -6.17
CA GLU A 103 -17.00 -5.92 -6.96
C GLU A 103 -16.40 -6.14 -8.36
N ARG A 104 -15.90 -5.07 -8.99
CA ARG A 104 -15.52 -5.10 -10.41
C ARG A 104 -14.02 -5.17 -10.65
N LEU A 105 -13.21 -4.94 -9.63
CA LEU A 105 -11.74 -5.04 -9.71
C LEU A 105 -11.23 -6.09 -8.74
N VAL A 106 -11.44 -5.93 -7.44
CA VAL A 106 -10.79 -6.78 -6.43
C VAL A 106 -11.35 -8.21 -6.43
N ALA A 107 -12.67 -8.39 -6.45
CA ALA A 107 -13.28 -9.71 -6.43
C ALA A 107 -12.87 -10.59 -7.64
N PRO A 108 -12.87 -10.09 -8.90
CA PRO A 108 -12.33 -10.84 -10.04
C PRO A 108 -10.85 -11.20 -9.89
N LEU A 109 -10.01 -10.27 -9.42
CA LEU A 109 -8.59 -10.55 -9.20
C LEU A 109 -8.36 -11.60 -8.10
N ALA A 110 -9.18 -11.59 -7.05
CA ALA A 110 -9.11 -12.62 -6.01
C ALA A 110 -9.52 -13.99 -6.55
N GLN A 111 -10.52 -14.06 -7.45
CA GLN A 111 -10.88 -15.32 -8.10
C GLN A 111 -9.73 -15.88 -8.95
N GLU A 112 -9.03 -15.02 -9.70
CA GLU A 112 -7.85 -15.43 -10.48
C GLU A 112 -6.77 -16.07 -9.59
N VAL A 113 -6.49 -15.50 -8.42
CA VAL A 113 -5.48 -16.03 -7.48
C VAL A 113 -5.86 -17.39 -6.90
N PHE A 114 -7.14 -17.61 -6.59
CA PHE A 114 -7.59 -18.79 -5.84
C PHE A 114 -8.28 -19.86 -6.71
N HIS A 115 -8.43 -19.66 -8.02
CA HIS A 115 -8.94 -20.69 -8.95
C HIS A 115 -7.84 -21.53 -9.59
N ASP A 116 -6.63 -20.98 -9.78
CA ASP A 116 -5.47 -21.75 -10.29
C ASP A 116 -5.01 -22.85 -9.29
N ASP A 117 -5.42 -22.77 -8.02
CA ASP A 117 -5.13 -23.79 -7.00
C ASP A 117 -6.15 -24.94 -6.93
N GLU A 118 -7.35 -24.82 -7.55
CA GLU A 118 -8.44 -25.80 -7.37
C GLU A 118 -8.67 -26.74 -8.56
N GLU A 119 -8.22 -26.43 -9.78
CA GLU A 119 -8.52 -27.26 -10.97
C GLU A 119 -7.55 -28.42 -11.22
N ASP A 120 -6.30 -28.33 -10.76
CA ASP A 120 -5.32 -29.40 -10.96
C ASP A 120 -4.96 -30.03 -9.62
N GLY A 121 -5.55 -31.19 -9.33
CA GLY A 121 -5.09 -32.12 -8.29
C GLY A 121 -3.70 -32.72 -8.57
N GLU A 122 -2.88 -32.02 -9.34
CA GLU A 122 -1.47 -32.30 -9.53
C GLU A 122 -0.71 -31.44 -8.52
N GLU A 123 0.07 -32.09 -7.66
CA GLU A 123 1.10 -31.43 -6.86
C GLU A 123 1.96 -30.59 -7.80
N ASN A 124 1.63 -29.30 -7.96
CA ASN A 124 2.43 -28.38 -8.75
C ASN A 124 3.81 -28.38 -8.10
N SER A 125 4.74 -28.98 -8.84
CA SER A 125 6.12 -29.12 -8.45
C SER A 125 6.62 -27.79 -7.94
N ALA A 126 7.11 -27.80 -6.71
CA ALA A 126 7.67 -26.68 -5.97
C ALA A 126 8.87 -26.04 -6.69
N ASP A 127 8.61 -25.32 -7.79
CA ASP A 127 9.50 -24.29 -8.31
C ASP A 127 9.19 -22.98 -7.54
N ASP A 128 9.59 -22.98 -6.27
CA ASP A 128 10.30 -21.94 -5.50
C ASP A 128 10.00 -20.43 -5.70
N LEU A 129 8.86 -20.03 -6.28
CA LEU A 129 8.37 -18.66 -6.13
C LEU A 129 7.63 -18.56 -4.79
N SER A 130 8.15 -17.72 -3.90
CA SER A 130 7.40 -17.29 -2.71
C SER A 130 6.00 -16.82 -3.15
N PHE A 131 4.94 -17.15 -2.41
CA PHE A 131 3.57 -16.67 -2.68
C PHE A 131 3.49 -15.15 -2.92
N GLU A 132 4.41 -14.37 -2.33
CA GLU A 132 4.52 -12.91 -2.51
C GLU A 132 5.07 -12.49 -3.90
N GLN A 133 5.63 -13.43 -4.67
CA GLN A 133 6.16 -13.25 -6.03
C GLN A 133 5.17 -13.72 -7.10
N ASP A 134 4.04 -14.30 -6.72
CA ASP A 134 2.98 -14.69 -7.65
C ASP A 134 2.41 -13.44 -8.37
N PRO A 135 2.42 -13.39 -9.71
CA PRO A 135 1.91 -12.24 -10.46
C PRO A 135 0.41 -11.94 -10.25
N ALA A 136 -0.43 -12.98 -10.11
CA ALA A 136 -1.85 -12.82 -9.83
C ALA A 136 -2.04 -12.26 -8.42
N TRP A 137 -1.28 -12.76 -7.43
CA TRP A 137 -1.32 -12.23 -6.07
C TRP A 137 -0.90 -10.76 -6.02
N GLN A 138 0.22 -10.40 -6.66
CA GLN A 138 0.69 -9.02 -6.72
C GLN A 138 -0.33 -8.09 -7.39
N ARG A 139 -0.97 -8.57 -8.46
CA ARG A 139 -2.05 -7.87 -9.16
C ARG A 139 -3.27 -7.65 -8.25
N MET A 140 -3.66 -8.64 -7.46
CA MET A 140 -4.72 -8.50 -6.45
C MET A 140 -4.33 -7.46 -5.38
N GLN A 141 -3.11 -7.50 -4.86
CA GLN A 141 -2.61 -6.52 -3.88
C GLN A 141 -2.66 -5.09 -4.45
N ALA A 142 -2.31 -4.90 -5.72
CA ALA A 142 -2.43 -3.61 -6.40
C ALA A 142 -3.89 -3.13 -6.49
N GLY A 143 -4.83 -4.05 -6.75
CA GLY A 143 -6.27 -3.76 -6.73
C GLY A 143 -6.76 -3.31 -5.36
N ILE A 144 -6.34 -3.98 -4.29
CA ILE A 144 -6.68 -3.62 -2.90
C ILE A 144 -6.10 -2.25 -2.54
N ALA A 145 -4.83 -1.99 -2.90
CA ALA A 145 -4.19 -0.70 -2.69
C ALA A 145 -4.98 0.45 -3.34
N LEU A 146 -5.42 0.28 -4.60
CA LEU A 146 -6.27 1.25 -5.31
C LEU A 146 -7.62 1.47 -4.61
N GLN A 147 -8.25 0.40 -4.14
CA GLN A 147 -9.51 0.48 -3.40
C GLN A 147 -9.37 1.30 -2.13
N ILE A 148 -8.31 1.09 -1.37
CA ILE A 148 -8.04 1.81 -0.13
C ILE A 148 -7.66 3.27 -0.42
N ALA A 149 -6.81 3.51 -1.42
CA ALA A 149 -6.44 4.86 -1.87
C ALA A 149 -7.67 5.69 -2.32
N ALA A 150 -8.69 5.04 -2.88
CA ALA A 150 -9.93 5.68 -3.29
C ALA A 150 -10.90 6.00 -2.14
N ARG A 151 -10.71 5.36 -0.97
CA ARG A 151 -11.67 5.34 0.14
C ARG A 151 -11.69 6.66 0.91
N GLY A 152 -12.88 7.09 1.33
CA GLY A 152 -13.12 8.31 2.10
C GLY A 152 -14.42 9.02 1.66
N PRO A 153 -14.91 10.00 2.43
CA PRO A 153 -16.07 10.79 2.03
C PRO A 153 -15.75 11.58 0.76
N LYS A 154 -16.66 11.56 -0.22
CA LYS A 154 -16.46 12.25 -1.51
C LYS A 154 -16.20 13.75 -1.26
N GLY A 155 -15.09 14.26 -1.79
CA GLY A 155 -14.71 15.67 -1.69
C GLY A 155 -14.23 16.12 -0.30
N ALA A 156 -13.99 15.20 0.63
CA ALA A 156 -13.36 15.51 1.91
C ALA A 156 -11.83 15.43 1.82
N ALA A 157 -11.18 16.37 2.52
CA ALA A 157 -9.76 16.34 2.77
C ALA A 157 -9.35 15.11 3.57
N LEU A 158 -8.10 14.67 3.37
CA LEU A 158 -7.44 13.74 4.29
C LEU A 158 -7.29 14.40 5.66
N THR A 159 -7.90 13.79 6.68
CA THR A 159 -7.73 14.20 8.06
C THR A 159 -6.75 13.26 8.78
N ALA A 160 -6.33 13.64 10.00
CA ALA A 160 -5.51 12.77 10.84
C ALA A 160 -6.15 11.39 11.09
N LEU A 161 -7.48 11.29 11.02
CA LEU A 161 -8.22 10.03 11.18
C LEU A 161 -8.08 9.10 9.96
N ASP A 162 -7.75 9.65 8.79
CA ASP A 162 -7.64 8.92 7.53
C ASP A 162 -6.21 8.44 7.25
N ILE A 163 -5.22 8.96 8.00
CA ILE A 163 -3.80 8.63 7.85
C ILE A 163 -3.52 7.12 7.94
N PRO A 164 -4.12 6.34 8.87
CA PRO A 164 -3.95 4.89 8.88
C PRO A 164 -4.32 4.23 7.55
N MET A 165 -5.40 4.68 6.90
CA MET A 165 -5.82 4.12 5.61
C MET A 165 -4.84 4.46 4.48
N VAL A 166 -4.17 5.61 4.53
CA VAL A 166 -3.11 5.94 3.57
C VAL A 166 -1.98 4.92 3.67
N PHE A 167 -1.61 4.55 4.90
CA PHE A 167 -0.59 3.52 5.10
C PHE A 167 -1.05 2.12 4.72
N ASP A 168 -2.33 1.80 4.88
CA ASP A 168 -2.87 0.53 4.39
C ASP A 168 -2.75 0.45 2.86
N ALA A 169 -3.04 1.54 2.15
CA ALA A 169 -2.83 1.61 0.70
C ALA A 169 -1.35 1.42 0.33
N TYR A 170 -0.43 2.05 1.07
CA TYR A 170 1.01 1.91 0.86
C TYR A 170 1.52 0.50 1.18
N HIS A 171 0.98 -0.13 2.21
CA HIS A 171 1.29 -1.51 2.56
C HIS A 171 0.97 -2.45 1.40
N HIS A 172 -0.28 -2.41 0.91
CA HIS A 172 -0.72 -3.24 -0.21
C HIS A 172 0.02 -2.91 -1.51
N ALA A 173 0.33 -1.63 -1.76
CA ALA A 173 1.18 -1.25 -2.88
C ALA A 173 2.59 -1.83 -2.77
N GLY A 174 3.17 -1.83 -1.57
CA GLY A 174 4.46 -2.41 -1.31
C GLY A 174 4.46 -3.93 -1.52
N LEU A 175 3.39 -4.63 -1.12
CA LEU A 175 3.22 -6.05 -1.40
C LEU A 175 3.14 -6.31 -2.92
N ALA A 176 2.37 -5.50 -3.64
CA ALA A 176 2.27 -5.62 -5.09
C ALA A 176 3.60 -5.38 -5.80
N LEU A 177 4.31 -4.31 -5.43
CA LEU A 177 5.54 -3.88 -6.11
C LEU A 177 6.78 -4.70 -5.73
N GLY A 178 6.76 -5.42 -4.60
CA GLY A 178 7.89 -6.23 -4.14
C GLY A 178 9.19 -5.42 -4.08
N ASP A 179 10.18 -5.82 -4.87
CA ASP A 179 11.51 -5.19 -4.98
C ASP A 179 11.47 -3.78 -5.57
N ASP A 180 10.42 -3.41 -6.30
CA ASP A 180 10.25 -2.06 -6.86
C ASP A 180 9.72 -1.05 -5.80
N TRP A 181 9.26 -1.53 -4.64
CA TRP A 181 8.69 -0.67 -3.59
C TRP A 181 9.64 0.41 -3.07
N PRO A 182 10.94 0.16 -2.78
CA PRO A 182 11.83 1.17 -2.25
C PRO A 182 11.93 2.42 -3.14
N ALA A 183 11.93 2.23 -4.47
CA ALA A 183 11.96 3.33 -5.44
C ALA A 183 10.63 4.11 -5.47
N ALA A 184 9.51 3.38 -5.45
CA ALA A 184 8.18 4.00 -5.39
C ALA A 184 8.00 4.80 -4.09
N ARG A 185 8.36 4.22 -2.94
CA ARG A 185 8.32 4.85 -1.63
C ARG A 185 9.12 6.16 -1.59
N GLU A 186 10.33 6.15 -2.14
CA GLU A 186 11.17 7.36 -2.18
C GLU A 186 10.54 8.44 -3.06
N THR A 187 9.93 8.07 -4.19
CA THR A 187 9.19 9.01 -5.05
C THR A 187 7.98 9.61 -4.31
N LEU A 188 7.21 8.79 -3.59
CA LEU A 188 6.09 9.26 -2.76
C LEU A 188 6.57 10.24 -1.68
N ARG A 189 7.67 9.89 -0.99
CA ARG A 189 8.29 10.77 0.02
C ARG A 189 8.71 12.10 -0.58
N GLN A 190 9.27 12.13 -1.80
CA GLN A 190 9.64 13.36 -2.49
C GLN A 190 8.43 14.22 -2.85
N ILE A 191 7.34 13.61 -3.35
CA ILE A 191 6.08 14.33 -3.63
C ILE A 191 5.53 14.98 -2.36
N LEU A 192 5.54 14.26 -1.24
CA LEU A 192 5.06 14.75 0.05
C LEU A 192 5.93 15.87 0.62
N SER A 193 7.25 15.77 0.44
CA SER A 193 8.25 16.70 1.02
C SER A 193 8.58 17.91 0.14
N ALA A 194 8.19 17.91 -1.13
CA ALA A 194 8.53 18.99 -2.07
C ALA A 194 8.08 20.34 -1.51
N THR A 195 8.91 21.38 -1.51
CA THR A 195 8.52 22.70 -1.01
C THR A 195 7.68 23.43 -2.06
N VAL A 196 6.73 24.29 -1.66
CA VAL A 196 6.04 25.16 -2.64
C VAL A 196 7.10 26.13 -3.14
N ALA A 197 7.40 26.07 -4.44
CA ALA A 197 8.21 27.07 -5.13
C ALA A 197 7.41 28.37 -5.32
#